data_AF-A0A527VMX8-F1
#
_entry.id   AF-A0A527VMX8-F1
#
_cell.length_a   1.000
_cell.length_b   1.000
_cell.length_c   1.000
_cell.angle_alpha   90.00
_cell.angle_beta   90.00
_cell.angle_gamma   90.00
#
_symmetry.space_group_name_H-M   'P 1'
#
loop_
_entity.id
_entity.type
_entity.pdbx_description
1 polymer ?
#
loop_
_entity_poly.entity_id
_entity_poly.type
_entity_poly.pdbx_seq_one_letter_code
_entity_poly.pdbx_strand_id
1 'polypeptide(L)'
;STLARAITGLLPPEQGSVVFDGRTLANRLADRPKEDLRQLQMIYQMADVAMNPRQTVGTIIGRPLEFYFGMKGRERDRRVAELLD
;
A
#
# COMPACT_ATOMS: atom_id res chain seq x y z
N SER A 1 -4.71 -1.45 -15.39
CA SER A 1 -5.87 -2.33 -15.10
C SER A 1 -6.98 -1.52 -14.43
N THR A 2 -8.20 -1.55 -14.98
CA THR A 2 -9.38 -0.85 -14.44
C THR A 2 -9.92 -1.50 -13.17
N LEU A 3 -10.05 -2.83 -13.17
CA LEU A 3 -10.54 -3.59 -12.01
C LEU A 3 -9.66 -3.41 -10.77
N ALA A 4 -8.34 -3.49 -10.93
CA ALA A 4 -7.41 -3.28 -9.82
C ALA A 4 -7.53 -1.87 -9.21
N ARG A 5 -7.77 -0.84 -10.05
CA ARG A 5 -8.02 0.52 -9.59
C ARG A 5 -9.37 0.67 -8.89
N ALA A 6 -10.39 -0.09 -9.31
CA ALA A 6 -11.68 -0.13 -8.63
C ALA A 6 -11.59 -0.80 -7.25
N ILE A 7 -10.92 -1.95 -7.16
CA ILE A 7 -10.70 -2.66 -5.89
C ILE A 7 -9.94 -1.77 -4.89
N THR A 8 -8.91 -1.06 -5.34
CA THR A 8 -8.10 -0.17 -4.50
C THR A 8 -8.75 1.20 -4.24
N GLY A 9 -9.89 1.52 -4.87
CA GLY A 9 -10.59 2.79 -4.71
C GLY A 9 -9.92 3.98 -5.41
N LEU A 10 -8.92 3.73 -6.26
CA LEU A 10 -8.28 4.72 -7.14
C LEU A 10 -9.17 5.12 -8.33
N LEU A 11 -10.07 4.21 -8.74
CA LEU A 11 -11.13 4.46 -9.71
C LEU A 11 -12.45 3.94 -9.13
N PRO A 12 -13.16 4.75 -8.33
CA PRO A 12 -14.37 4.31 -7.64
C PRO A 12 -15.39 3.69 -8.61
N PRO A 13 -15.98 2.52 -8.30
CA PRO A 13 -17.00 1.93 -9.15
C PRO A 13 -18.26 2.80 -9.14
N GLU A 14 -18.91 2.97 -10.30
CA GLU A 14 -20.19 3.69 -10.40
C GLU A 14 -21.32 2.90 -9.73
N GLN A 15 -21.28 1.58 -9.81
CA GLN A 15 -22.27 0.67 -9.23
C GLN A 15 -21.58 -0.57 -8.63
N GLY A 16 -22.26 -1.20 -7.67
CA GLY A 16 -21.76 -2.36 -6.96
C GLY A 16 -20.95 -2.01 -5.71
N SER A 17 -20.33 -3.03 -5.12
CA SER A 17 -19.52 -2.88 -3.91
C SER A 17 -18.32 -3.83 -3.95
N VAL A 18 -17.27 -3.47 -3.20
CA VAL A 18 -16.10 -4.32 -3.01
C VAL A 18 -16.13 -4.84 -1.58
N VAL A 19 -16.17 -6.17 -1.43
CA VAL A 19 -16.09 -6.83 -0.13
C VAL A 19 -14.69 -7.41 0.04
N PHE A 20 -14.06 -7.12 1.16
CA PHE A 20 -12.74 -7.64 1.53
C PHE A 20 -12.82 -8.12 2.97
N ASP A 21 -12.44 -9.37 3.23
CA ASP A 21 -12.46 -9.95 4.59
C ASP A 21 -13.81 -9.78 5.31
N GLY A 22 -14.91 -10.07 4.59
CA GLY A 22 -16.27 -10.02 5.13
C GLY A 22 -16.86 -8.61 5.33
N ARG A 23 -16.12 -7.55 5.02
CA ARG A 23 -16.55 -6.15 5.18
C ARG A 23 -16.55 -5.39 3.86
N THR A 24 -17.54 -4.51 3.70
CA THR A 24 -17.63 -3.64 2.52
C THR A 24 -16.63 -2.50 2.64
N LEU A 25 -15.80 -2.34 1.61
CA LEU A 25 -14.85 -1.24 1.51
C LEU A 25 -15.55 0.04 1.04
N ALA A 26 -15.06 1.20 1.51
CA ALA A 26 -15.45 2.47 0.92
C ALA A 26 -15.00 2.53 -0.56
N ASN A 27 -15.86 3.09 -1.42
CA ASN A 27 -15.61 3.12 -2.87
C ASN A 27 -14.42 3.99 -3.24
N ARG A 28 -14.20 5.10 -2.52
CA ARG A 28 -13.08 6.00 -2.76
C ARG A 28 -11.95 5.69 -1.78
N LEU A 29 -10.72 5.70 -2.27
CA LEU A 29 -9.51 5.52 -1.45
C LEU A 29 -9.46 6.52 -0.27
N ALA A 30 -9.84 7.78 -0.50
CA ALA A 30 -9.77 8.85 0.50
C ALA A 30 -10.70 8.62 1.72
N ASP A 31 -11.75 7.82 1.55
CA ASP A 31 -12.73 7.54 2.60
C ASP A 31 -12.40 6.25 3.35
N ARG A 32 -11.34 5.54 2.96
CA ARG A 32 -10.93 4.28 3.59
C ARG A 32 -10.12 4.55 4.85
N PRO A 33 -10.35 3.79 5.93
CA PRO A 33 -9.53 3.87 7.12
C PRO A 33 -8.10 3.43 6.82
N LYS A 34 -7.16 3.90 7.64
CA LYS A 34 -5.73 3.62 7.51
C LYS A 34 -5.41 2.12 7.39
N GLU A 35 -6.17 1.28 8.07
CA GLU A 35 -5.98 -0.17 8.05
C GLU A 35 -6.28 -0.79 6.67
N ASP A 36 -7.31 -0.32 5.98
CA ASP A 36 -7.66 -0.81 4.63
C ASP A 36 -6.57 -0.45 3.63
N LEU A 37 -6.04 0.78 3.74
CA LEU A 37 -4.93 1.26 2.91
C LEU A 37 -3.64 0.48 3.18
N ARG A 38 -3.47 -0.04 4.41
CA ARG A 38 -2.34 -0.91 4.78
C ARG A 38 -2.48 -2.30 4.16
N GLN A 39 -3.69 -2.87 4.21
CA GLN A 39 -3.98 -4.24 3.75
C GLN A 39 -4.08 -4.35 2.22
N LEU A 40 -4.44 -3.27 1.53
CA LEU A 40 -4.67 -3.26 0.07
C LEU A 40 -3.71 -2.30 -0.63
N GLN A 41 -2.67 -2.84 -1.25
CA GLN A 41 -1.67 -2.07 -1.99
C GLN A 41 -1.56 -2.53 -3.44
N MET A 42 -1.39 -1.57 -4.35
CA MET A 42 -1.24 -1.85 -5.78
C MET A 42 0.22 -1.88 -6.18
N ILE A 43 0.65 -2.97 -6.81
CA ILE A 43 1.96 -3.09 -7.46
C ILE A 43 1.78 -2.95 -8.97
N TYR A 44 2.55 -2.07 -9.59
CA TYR A 44 2.53 -1.85 -11.03
C TYR A 44 3.53 -2.79 -11.72
N GLN A 45 3.21 -3.20 -12.95
CA GLN A 45 4.07 -4.09 -13.75
C GLN A 45 5.41 -3.44 -14.14
N MET A 46 5.44 -2.12 -14.26
CA MET A 46 6.65 -1.35 -14.61
C MET A 46 7.26 -0.78 -13.35
N ALA A 47 8.36 -1.40 -12.89
CA ALA A 47 9.03 -1.07 -11.63
C ALA A 47 9.65 0.34 -11.65
N ASP A 48 10.14 0.78 -12.81
CA ASP A 48 10.66 2.11 -13.11
C ASP A 48 9.61 3.22 -12.93
N VAL A 49 8.33 2.92 -13.19
CA VAL A 49 7.21 3.85 -12.97
C VAL A 49 6.74 3.82 -11.51
N ALA A 50 6.91 2.68 -10.82
CA ALA A 50 6.45 2.49 -9.45
C ALA A 50 7.42 3.04 -8.39
N MET A 51 8.71 3.09 -8.69
CA MET A 51 9.75 3.53 -7.76
C MET A 51 10.14 4.98 -7.99
N ASN A 52 10.34 5.73 -6.90
CA ASN A 52 10.94 7.06 -6.99
C ASN A 52 12.48 6.91 -7.02
N PRO A 53 13.16 7.23 -8.13
CA PRO A 53 14.61 7.03 -8.27
C PRO A 53 15.44 7.90 -7.32
N ARG A 54 14.84 8.90 -6.67
CA ARG A 54 15.49 9.74 -5.65
C ARG A 54 15.51 9.09 -4.27
N GLN A 55 15.01 7.86 -4.14
CA GLN A 55 14.83 7.15 -2.88
C GLN A 55 15.45 5.76 -2.98
N THR A 56 16.19 5.33 -1.95
CA THR A 56 16.75 3.98 -1.92
C THR A 56 15.65 2.95 -1.67
N VAL A 57 15.89 1.71 -2.09
CA VAL A 57 14.98 0.58 -1.85
C VAL A 57 14.68 0.43 -0.36
N GLY A 58 15.71 0.49 0.50
CA GLY A 58 15.54 0.42 1.95
C GLY A 58 14.65 1.53 2.52
N THR A 59 14.75 2.76 2.01
CA THR A 59 13.87 3.87 2.41
C THR A 59 12.43 3.69 1.91
N ILE A 60 12.24 3.10 0.73
CA ILE A 60 10.89 2.80 0.20
C ILE A 60 10.21 1.74 1.08
N ILE A 61 10.92 0.67 1.44
CA ILE A 61 10.41 -0.41 2.31
C ILE A 61 10.24 0.05 3.76
N GLY A 62 11.14 0.89 4.27
CA GLY A 62 11.12 1.38 5.65
C GLY A 62 9.98 2.34 5.96
N ARG A 63 9.51 3.14 4.98
CA ARG A 63 8.44 4.12 5.18
C ARG A 63 7.12 3.50 5.68
N PRO A 64 6.59 2.41 5.08
CA PRO A 64 5.46 1.70 5.64
C PRO A 64 5.68 1.19 7.06
N LEU A 65 6.89 0.72 7.40
CA LEU A 65 7.22 0.25 8.75
C LEU A 65 7.11 1.38 9.78
N GLU A 66 7.67 2.55 9.48
CA GLU A 66 7.57 3.74 10.31
C GLU A 66 6.11 4.21 10.45
N PHE A 67 5.39 4.30 9.32
CA PHE A 67 4.05 4.89 9.30
C PHE A 67 2.97 4.00 9.94
N TYR A 68 3.00 2.70 9.69
CA TYR A 68 1.96 1.78 10.17
C TYR A 68 2.32 1.08 11.48
N PHE A 69 3.60 0.86 11.75
CA PHE A 69 4.04 0.09 12.91
C PHE A 69 4.88 0.90 13.91
N GLY A 70 5.20 2.17 13.60
CA GLY A 70 5.97 3.04 14.49
C GLY A 70 7.43 2.64 14.68
N MET A 71 7.94 1.67 13.90
CA MET A 71 9.31 1.17 13.98
C MET A 71 10.30 2.28 13.61
N LYS A 72 11.38 2.42 14.39
CA LYS A 72 12.39 3.48 14.18
C LYS A 72 13.82 2.97 14.40
N GLY A 73 14.78 3.68 13.81
CA GLY A 73 16.21 3.43 13.98
C GLY A 73 16.60 1.98 13.70
N ARG A 74 17.38 1.38 14.61
CA ARG A 74 17.93 0.02 14.45
C ARG A 74 16.86 -1.06 14.27
N GLU A 75 15.71 -0.92 14.91
CA GLU A 75 14.61 -1.89 14.76
C GLU A 75 14.07 -1.88 13.33
N ARG A 76 13.84 -0.68 12.78
CA ARG A 76 13.41 -0.50 11.40
C ARG A 76 14.46 -1.04 10.43
N ASP A 77 15.73 -0.69 10.64
CA ASP A 77 16.82 -1.11 9.75
C ASP A 77 16.99 -2.63 9.73
N ARG A 78 16.89 -3.28 10.89
CA ARG A 78 16.89 -4.75 10.97
C ARG A 78 15.72 -5.35 10.19
N ARG A 79 14.50 -4.83 10.40
CA ARG A 79 13.32 -5.36 9.70
C ARG A 79 13.38 -5.13 8.20
N VAL A 80 13.96 -4.04 7.74
CA VAL A 80 14.18 -3.79 6.29
C VAL A 80 15.17 -4.81 5.72
N ALA A 81 16.26 -5.12 6.43
CA ALA A 81 17.20 -6.15 5.99
C ALA A 81 16.54 -7.52 5.88
N GLU A 82 15.75 -7.93 6.89
CA GLU A 82 14.98 -9.19 6.87
C GLU A 82 13.97 -9.28 5.72
N LEU A 83 13.50 -8.16 5.17
CA LEU A 83 12.55 -8.14 4.06
C LEU A 83 13.24 -8.12 2.68
N LEU A 84 14.55 -7.88 2.65
CA LEU A 84 15.37 -7.85 1.43
C LEU A 84 16.11 -9.16 1.18
N ASP A 85 16.25 -10.00 2.22
CA ASP A 85 16.73 -11.38 2.13
C ASP A 85 15.64 -12.32 1.57
#